data_AF-A0A3Q7PMR3-F1
#
_entry.id   AF-A0A3Q7PMR3-F1
#
_cell.length_a   1.000
_cell.length_b   1.000
_cell.length_c   1.000
_cell.angle_alpha   90.00
_cell.angle_beta   90.00
_cell.angle_gamma   90.00
#
_symmetry.space_group_name_H-M   'P 1'
#
loop_
_entity.id
_entity.type
_entity.pdbx_description
1 polymer ?
#
loop_
_entity_poly.entity_id
_entity_poly.type
_entity_poly.pdbx_seq_one_letter_code
_entity_poly.pdbx_strand_id
1 'polypeptide(L)' 'MLRSWEHYRVRGQLWALLLDTEKVKSTKRGVYEKMTEQAQLFSRDIRQIDLDVNRTFQNHVTFRDRYGVRRWATARA' A
#
# COMPACT_ATOMS: atom_id res chain seq x y z
N MET A 1 19.09 16.62 -6.49
CA MET A 1 18.25 15.43 -6.83
C MET A 1 16.95 15.43 -6.00
N LEU A 2 16.12 16.49 -6.10
CA LEU A 2 14.89 16.65 -5.29
C LEU A 2 13.63 16.99 -6.11
N ARG A 3 13.74 17.19 -7.43
CA ARG A 3 12.61 17.57 -8.31
C ARG A 3 11.81 16.39 -8.90
N SER A 4 12.21 15.15 -8.61
CA SER A 4 11.66 13.96 -9.30
C SER A 4 10.41 13.36 -8.63
N TRP A 5 9.88 13.92 -7.55
CA TRP A 5 8.80 13.27 -6.77
C TRP A 5 7.45 14.00 -6.83
N GLU A 6 7.42 15.24 -7.31
CA GLU A 6 6.20 16.06 -7.37
C GLU A 6 5.14 15.47 -8.29
N HIS A 7 5.55 14.95 -9.45
CA HIS A 7 4.61 14.34 -10.41
C HIS A 7 3.90 13.10 -9.84
N TYR A 8 4.54 12.33 -8.95
CA TYR A 8 3.90 11.20 -8.29
C TYR A 8 2.90 11.62 -7.21
N ARG A 9 3.06 12.80 -6.60
CA ARG A 9 2.09 13.36 -5.64
C ARG A 9 0.84 13.87 -6.35
N VAL A 10 1.04 14.64 -7.42
CA VAL A 10 -0.06 15.14 -8.26
C VAL A 10 -0.85 14.00 -8.88
N ARG A 11 -0.16 12.97 -9.38
CA ARG A 11 -0.82 11.75 -9.88
C ARG A 11 -1.70 11.12 -8.80
N GLY A 12 -1.19 10.90 -7.59
CA GLY A 12 -1.99 10.31 -6.50
C GLY A 12 -3.28 11.10 -6.20
N GLN A 13 -3.18 12.43 -6.17
CA GLN A 13 -4.33 13.31 -5.94
C GLN A 13 -5.33 13.29 -7.09
N LEU A 14 -4.85 13.33 -8.33
CA LEU A 14 -5.70 13.30 -9.53
C LEU A 14 -6.47 11.98 -9.62
N TRP A 15 -5.81 10.84 -9.39
CA TRP A 15 -6.47 9.53 -9.38
C TRP A 15 -7.49 9.42 -8.24
N ALA A 16 -7.19 9.95 -7.06
CA ALA A 16 -8.13 9.98 -5.94
C ALA A 16 -9.41 10.77 -6.26
N LEU A 17 -9.28 11.88 -7.02
CA LEU A 17 -10.39 12.69 -7.51
C LEU A 17 -11.17 11.98 -8.62
N LEU A 18 -10.48 11.44 -9.63
CA LEU A 18 -11.10 10.72 -10.75
C LEU A 18 -11.90 9.50 -10.30
N LEU A 19 -11.42 8.80 -9.27
CA LEU A 19 -12.06 7.61 -8.70
C LEU A 19 -13.02 7.94 -7.55
N ASP A 20 -13.23 9.22 -7.24
CA ASP A 20 -14.12 9.71 -6.17
C ASP A 20 -13.90 8.98 -4.82
N THR A 21 -12.63 8.76 -4.49
CA THR A 21 -12.24 7.91 -3.36
C THR A 21 -12.71 8.49 -2.01
N GLU A 22 -12.79 9.81 -1.88
CA GLU A 22 -13.27 10.48 -0.67
C GLU A 22 -14.77 10.24 -0.43
N LYS A 23 -15.58 10.25 -1.49
CA LYS A 23 -17.00 9.88 -1.38
C LYS A 23 -17.16 8.42 -0.97
N VAL A 24 -16.37 7.51 -1.55
CA VAL A 24 -16.44 6.09 -1.20
C VAL A 24 -16.02 5.85 0.25
N LYS A 25 -14.93 6.47 0.71
CA LYS A 25 -14.46 6.36 2.10
C LYS A 25 -15.48 6.89 3.10
N SER A 26 -16.13 8.02 2.80
CA SER A 26 -17.14 8.60 3.68
C SER A 26 -18.42 7.76 3.74
N THR A 27 -18.91 7.25 2.61
CA THR A 27 -20.11 6.38 2.58
C THR A 27 -19.87 4.97 3.13
N LYS A 28 -18.66 4.43 3.01
CA LYS A 28 -18.30 3.07 3.46
C LYS A 28 -17.30 3.06 4.61
N ARG A 29 -17.45 4.01 5.54
CA ARG A 29 -16.57 4.15 6.70
C ARG A 29 -16.52 2.85 7.51
N GLY A 30 -15.32 2.37 7.85
CA GLY A 30 -15.13 1.15 8.64
C GLY A 30 -15.18 -0.16 7.85
N VAL A 31 -15.64 -0.15 6.59
CA VAL A 31 -15.75 -1.37 5.77
C VAL A 31 -14.36 -1.88 5.39
N TYR A 32 -13.43 -0.99 5.06
CA TYR A 32 -12.08 -1.35 4.70
C TYR A 32 -11.33 -2.04 5.84
N GLU A 33 -11.42 -1.46 7.04
CA GLU A 33 -10.79 -2.00 8.26
C GLU A 33 -11.35 -3.38 8.59
N LYS A 34 -12.69 -3.52 8.58
CA LYS A 34 -13.36 -4.79 8.82
C LYS A 34 -12.98 -5.86 7.80
N MET A 35 -12.92 -5.52 6.50
CA MET A 35 -12.49 -6.45 5.46
C MET A 35 -11.02 -6.86 5.63
N THR A 36 -10.17 -5.93 6.06
CA THR A 36 -8.75 -6.20 6.32
C THR A 36 -8.58 -7.18 7.48
N GLU A 37 -9.30 -6.99 8.59
CA GLU A 37 -9.30 -7.92 9.72
C GLU A 37 -9.79 -9.31 9.32
N GLN A 38 -10.89 -9.39 8.56
CA GLN A 38 -11.41 -10.66 8.07
C GLN A 38 -10.42 -11.35 7.12
N ALA A 39 -9.77 -10.60 6.23
CA ALA A 39 -8.78 -11.16 5.34
C ALA A 39 -7.58 -11.73 6.11
N GLN A 40 -7.09 -11.05 7.15
CA GLN A 40 -5.98 -11.55 7.98
C GLN A 40 -6.33 -12.85 8.72
N LEU A 41 -7.57 -12.98 9.18
CA LEU A 41 -8.00 -14.15 9.95
C LEU A 41 -8.37 -15.35 9.07
N PHE A 42 -8.97 -15.10 7.90
CA PHE A 42 -9.65 -16.15 7.14
C PHE A 42 -9.18 -16.33 5.70
N SER A 43 -8.36 -15.41 5.16
CA SER A 43 -7.91 -15.54 3.77
C SER A 43 -6.94 -16.71 3.61
N ARG A 44 -7.26 -17.62 2.69
CA ARG A 44 -6.40 -18.75 2.33
C ARG A 44 -5.26 -18.35 1.40
N ASP A 45 -5.40 -17.19 0.76
CA ASP A 45 -4.56 -16.77 -0.36
C ASP A 45 -3.45 -15.79 0.08
N ILE A 46 -3.33 -15.50 1.38
CA ILE A 46 -2.31 -14.57 1.93
C ILE A 46 -0.91 -14.92 1.43
N ARG A 47 -0.55 -16.21 1.45
CA ARG A 47 0.77 -16.67 0.98
C ARG A 47 1.00 -16.45 -0.52
N GLN A 48 -0.04 -16.54 -1.34
CA GLN A 48 0.07 -16.27 -2.77
C GLN A 48 0.20 -14.77 -3.04
N ILE A 49 -0.57 -13.95 -2.33
CA ILE A 49 -0.46 -12.48 -2.38
C ILE A 49 0.96 -12.04 -2.03
N ASP A 50 1.54 -12.58 -0.95
CA ASP A 50 2.91 -12.26 -0.54
C ASP A 50 3.95 -12.64 -1.61
N LEU A 51 3.79 -13.81 -2.24
CA LEU A 51 4.67 -14.25 -3.32
C LEU A 51 4.58 -13.33 -4.54
N ASP A 52 3.37 -12.91 -4.92
CA ASP A 52 3.16 -12.05 -6.09
C ASP A 52 3.60 -10.60 -5.85
N VAL A 53 3.45 -10.09 -4.63
CA VAL A 53 4.03 -8.80 -4.22
C VAL A 53 5.54 -8.81 -4.35
N ASN A 54 6.19 -9.87 -3.85
CA ASN A 54 7.65 -10.02 -3.92
C ASN A 54 8.16 -10.14 -5.36
N ARG A 55 7.40 -10.77 -6.26
CA ARG A 55 7.71 -10.85 -7.71
C ARG A 55 7.53 -9.51 -8.42
N THR A 56 6.45 -8.79 -8.13
CA THR A 56 6.06 -7.58 -8.90
C THR A 56 6.88 -6.35 -8.54
N PHE A 57 7.24 -6.18 -7.26
CA PHE A 57 7.88 -4.95 -6.77
C PHE A 57 9.37 -5.09 -6.45
N GLN A 58 9.99 -6.23 -6.80
CA GLN A 58 11.38 -6.58 -6.44
C GLN A 58 12.40 -5.46 -6.76
N ASN A 59 12.23 -4.76 -7.88
CA ASN A 59 13.16 -3.73 -8.37
C ASN A 59 12.56 -2.32 -8.51
N HIS A 60 11.35 -2.08 -7.99
CA HIS A 60 10.68 -0.80 -8.17
C HIS A 60 11.14 0.22 -7.12
N VAL A 61 11.93 1.22 -7.56
CA VAL A 61 12.50 2.28 -6.69
C VAL A 61 11.42 3.01 -5.88
N THR A 62 10.27 3.34 -6.48
CA THR A 62 9.16 4.01 -5.78
C THR A 62 8.48 3.11 -4.76
N PHE A 63 8.52 1.78 -4.92
CA PHE A 63 8.00 0.86 -3.90
C PHE A 63 8.97 0.76 -2.71
N ARG A 64 10.28 0.67 -2.97
CA ARG A 64 11.29 0.70 -1.91
C ARG A 64 11.31 2.03 -1.15
N ASP A 65 11.15 3.16 -1.82
CA ASP A 65 11.20 4.47 -1.16
C ASP A 65 9.91 4.78 -0.38
N ARG A 66 8.74 4.26 -0.80
CA ARG A 66 7.45 4.48 -0.12
C ARG A 66 7.08 3.42 0.91
N TYR A 67 7.45 2.16 0.66
CA TYR A 67 7.05 0.99 1.45
C TYR A 67 8.24 0.13 1.89
N GLY A 68 9.47 0.54 1.57
CA GLY A 68 10.68 -0.16 1.98
C GLY A 68 10.72 -0.30 3.49
N VAL A 69 10.69 -1.56 3.91
CA VAL A 69 10.93 -2.00 5.27
C VAL A 69 12.18 -1.29 5.79
N ARG A 70 12.00 -0.52 6.87
CA ARG A 70 13.07 -0.16 7.81
C ARG A 70 13.66 -1.47 8.33
N ARG A 71 14.64 -2.02 7.63
CA ARG A 71 15.09 -3.41 7.81
C ARG A 71 16.11 -3.53 8.93
N TRP A 72 15.77 -3.12 10.15
CA TRP A 72 16.24 -3.72 11.42
C TRP A 72 15.69 -2.91 12.62
N ALA A 73 14.68 -3.47 13.31
CA ALA A 73 14.71 -3.43 14.76
C ALA A 73 15.48 -4.70 15.16
N THR A 74 16.78 -4.57 15.36
CA THR A 74 17.57 -5.60 16.04
C THR A 74 17.20 -5.54 17.51
N ALA A 75 16.07 -6.14 17.87
CA ALA A 75 15.83 -6.56 19.24
C ALA A 75 16.64 -7.85 19.47
N ARG A 76 17.96 -7.69 19.65
CA ARG A 76 18.80 -8.67 20.36
C ARG A 76 20.11 -8.03 20.81
N ALA A 77 20.07 -7.41 21.99
CA ALA A 77 21.08 -7.42 23.05
C ALA A 77 20.45 -6.82 24.30
#